data_AF-A0A523ATX7-F1
#
_entry.id   AF-A0A523ATX7-F1
#
_cell.length_a   1.000
_cell.length_b   1.000
_cell.length_c   1.000
_cell.angle_alpha   90.00
_cell.angle_beta   90.00
_cell.angle_gamma   90.00
#
_symmetry.space_group_name_H-M   'P 1'
#
loop_
_entity.id
_entity.type
_entity.pdbx_description
1 polymer ?
#
loop_
_entity_poly.entity_id
_entity_poly.type
_entity_poly.pdbx_seq_one_letter_code
_entity_poly.pdbx_strand_id
1 'polypeptide(L)'
;MLVLHVERGEDWRKEVEKSAEEILEALSKSLEALPAEEETYYLRELSRPLREDGVPSQEGERKAFRKRFLSLAPSVDEEGNLRTEAAGWTR
;
A
#
# COMPACT_ATOMS: atom_id res chain seq x y z
N MET A 1 1.22 0.27 23.69
CA MET A 1 1.83 0.95 22.52
C MET A 1 0.82 1.98 22.04
N LEU A 2 1.00 3.24 22.43
CA LEU A 2 0.12 4.34 22.07
C LEU A 2 0.43 4.73 20.62
N VAL A 3 -0.49 4.43 19.70
CA VAL A 3 -0.47 5.05 18.37
C VAL A 3 -0.92 6.49 18.60
N LEU A 4 0.04 7.41 18.65
CA LEU A 4 -0.25 8.84 18.69
C LEU A 4 -0.89 9.21 17.36
N HIS A 5 -2.22 9.33 17.36
CA HIS A 5 -2.95 9.95 16.27
C HIS A 5 -2.62 11.45 16.32
N VAL A 6 -1.59 11.86 15.60
CA VAL A 6 -1.27 13.28 15.41
C VAL A 6 -2.29 13.81 14.43
N GLU A 7 -3.38 14.41 14.94
CA GLU A 7 -4.30 15.18 14.12
C GLU A 7 -3.52 16.34 13.49
N ARG A 8 -3.27 16.25 12.19
CA ARG A 8 -2.59 17.31 11.45
C ARG A 8 -3.61 18.39 11.09
N GLY A 9 -3.38 19.59 11.59
CA GLY A 9 -4.28 20.74 11.45
C GLY A 9 -4.32 21.36 10.05
N GLU A 10 -5.09 22.45 9.91
CA GLU A 10 -5.30 23.15 8.64
C GLU A 10 -4.00 23.69 8.03
N ASP A 11 -3.06 24.15 8.86
CA ASP A 11 -1.76 24.67 8.41
C ASP A 11 -0.93 23.58 7.71
N TRP A 12 -0.92 22.37 8.26
CA TRP A 12 -0.26 21.23 7.62
C TRP A 12 -0.86 20.93 6.23
N ARG A 13 -2.19 21.05 6.07
CA ARG A 13 -2.82 20.80 4.77
C ARG A 13 -2.38 21.83 3.74
N LYS A 14 -2.29 23.11 4.13
CA LYS A 14 -1.79 24.20 3.27
C LYS A 14 -0.32 23.99 2.89
N GLU A 15 0.51 23.53 3.82
CA GLU A 15 1.91 23.18 3.53
C GLU A 15 2.01 22.02 2.53
N VAL A 16 1.19 20.98 2.70
CA VAL A 16 1.15 19.84 1.76
C VAL A 16 0.68 20.29 0.38
N GLU A 17 -0.36 21.11 0.30
CA GLU A 17 -0.90 21.61 -0.95
C GLU A 17 0.15 22.43 -1.70
N LYS A 18 0.76 23.41 -1.03
CA LYS A 18 1.86 24.20 -1.60
C LYS A 18 3.03 23.32 -2.07
N SER A 19 3.44 22.35 -1.25
CA SER A 19 4.54 21.45 -1.62
C SER A 19 4.18 20.59 -2.83
N ALA A 20 2.93 20.14 -2.93
CA ALA A 20 2.45 19.37 -4.07
C ALA A 20 2.41 20.21 -5.35
N GLU A 21 1.96 21.48 -5.27
CA GLU A 21 1.97 22.42 -6.39
C GLU A 21 3.39 22.67 -6.91
N GLU A 22 4.35 22.93 -6.02
CA GLU A 22 5.75 23.15 -6.39
C GLU A 22 6.36 21.92 -7.11
N ILE A 23 6.04 20.70 -6.64
CA ILE A 23 6.47 19.45 -7.29
C ILE A 23 5.85 19.30 -8.68
N LEU A 24 4.53 19.54 -8.80
CA LEU A 24 3.81 19.40 -10.07
C LEU A 24 4.28 20.41 -11.11
N GLU A 25 4.55 21.65 -10.69
CA GLU A 25 5.06 22.69 -11.59
C GLU A 25 6.46 22.34 -12.10
N ALA A 26 7.36 21.91 -11.21
CA ALA A 26 8.71 21.50 -11.58
C ALA A 26 8.71 20.27 -12.52
N LEU A 27 7.86 19.28 -12.24
CA LEU A 27 7.71 18.10 -13.08
C LEU A 27 7.16 18.46 -14.47
N SER A 28 6.10 19.26 -14.53
CA SER A 28 5.46 19.66 -15.80
C SER A 28 6.45 20.36 -16.73
N LYS A 29 7.22 21.33 -16.20
CA LYS A 29 8.28 22.01 -16.96
C LYS A 29 9.36 21.06 -17.46
N SER A 30 9.70 20.04 -16.67
CA SER A 30 10.72 19.06 -17.04
C SER A 30 10.21 18.12 -18.14
N LEU A 31 8.94 17.73 -18.08
CA LEU A 31 8.32 16.85 -19.08
C LEU A 31 8.12 17.53 -20.43
N GLU A 32 7.85 18.83 -20.48
CA GLU A 32 7.76 19.61 -21.74
C GLU A 32 9.05 19.54 -22.58
N ALA A 33 10.20 19.36 -21.95
CA ALA A 33 11.50 19.26 -22.63
C ALA A 33 11.82 17.85 -23.15
N LEU A 34 11.03 16.84 -22.78
CA LEU A 34 11.29 15.46 -23.17
C LEU A 34 10.62 15.12 -24.51
N PRO A 35 11.26 14.30 -25.36
CA PRO A 35 10.62 13.77 -26.55
C PRO A 35 9.42 12.88 -26.16
N ALA A 36 8.42 12.83 -27.03
CA ALA A 36 7.32 11.88 -26.88
C ALA A 36 7.86 10.46 -27.15
N GLU A 37 7.91 9.64 -26.10
CA GLU A 37 8.26 8.23 -26.16
C GLU A 37 6.98 7.39 -26.01
N GLU A 38 6.99 6.15 -26.53
CA GLU A 38 5.91 5.21 -26.24
C GLU A 38 5.88 4.89 -24.73
N GLU A 39 4.69 4.86 -24.15
CA GLU A 39 4.52 4.54 -22.73
C GLU A 39 5.01 3.11 -22.46
N THR A 40 6.02 2.97 -21.61
CA THR A 40 6.59 1.68 -21.22
C THR A 40 6.34 1.42 -19.74
N TYR A 41 5.61 0.34 -19.43
CA TYR A 41 5.36 -0.08 -18.04
C TYR A 41 6.54 -0.84 -17.43
N TYR A 42 7.36 -1.46 -18.28
CA TYR A 42 8.52 -2.25 -17.86
C TYR A 42 9.69 -1.94 -18.79
N LEU A 43 10.89 -1.83 -18.22
CA LEU A 43 12.13 -1.65 -18.98
C LEU A 43 12.48 -2.84 -19.88
N ARG A 44 11.78 -3.97 -19.72
CA ARG A 44 11.97 -5.19 -20.48
C ARG A 44 10.62 -5.76 -20.87
N GLU A 45 10.55 -6.29 -22.08
CA GLU A 45 9.43 -7.13 -22.49
C GLU A 45 9.49 -8.44 -21.71
N LEU A 46 8.73 -8.49 -20.61
CA LEU A 46 8.57 -9.71 -19.84
C LEU A 46 7.47 -10.53 -20.50
N SER A 47 7.84 -11.73 -20.98
CA SER A 47 6.84 -12.76 -21.28
C SER A 47 5.97 -12.96 -20.06
N ARG A 48 4.64 -12.91 -20.21
CA ARG A 48 3.65 -13.02 -19.11
C ARG A 48 4.00 -14.24 -18.23
N PRO A 49 4.60 -14.05 -17.05
CA PRO A 49 5.01 -15.18 -16.24
C PRO A 49 3.75 -15.82 -15.67
N LEU A 50 3.44 -17.01 -16.13
CA LEU A 50 2.36 -17.82 -15.56
C LEU A 50 2.93 -18.57 -14.36
N ARG A 51 2.17 -18.59 -13.27
CA ARG A 51 2.44 -19.49 -12.15
C ARG A 51 1.71 -20.79 -12.42
N GLU A 52 2.43 -21.91 -12.38
CA GLU A 52 1.81 -23.23 -12.46
C GLU A 52 0.88 -23.47 -11.26
N ASP A 53 -0.18 -24.26 -11.50
CA ASP A 53 -1.04 -24.72 -10.42
C ASP A 53 -0.27 -25.72 -9.55
N GLY A 54 0.15 -25.24 -8.38
CA GLY A 54 0.83 -26.03 -7.37
C GLY A 54 -0.13 -26.71 -6.39
N VAL A 55 0.40 -27.67 -5.63
CA VAL A 55 -0.31 -28.28 -4.50
C VAL A 55 -0.43 -27.27 -3.34
N PRO A 56 -1.54 -27.23 -2.59
CA PRO A 56 -1.64 -26.40 -1.40
C PRO A 56 -0.53 -26.68 -0.38
N SER A 57 -0.01 -25.62 0.26
CA SER A 57 0.98 -25.72 1.33
C SER A 57 0.54 -26.67 2.44
N GLN A 58 1.48 -27.35 3.10
CA GLN A 58 1.14 -28.32 4.14
C GLN A 58 0.56 -27.66 5.39
N GLU A 59 -0.19 -28.41 6.20
CA GLU A 59 -0.85 -27.86 7.40
C GLU A 59 0.13 -27.23 8.39
N GLY A 60 1.30 -27.86 8.61
CA GLY A 60 2.34 -27.33 9.48
C GLY A 60 2.86 -25.97 9.02
N GLU A 61 3.06 -25.80 7.71
CA GLU A 61 3.48 -24.52 7.12
C GLU A 61 2.39 -23.45 7.30
N ARG A 62 1.13 -23.81 7.07
CA ARG A 62 -0.01 -22.88 7.27
C ARG A 62 -0.15 -22.45 8.73
N LYS A 63 0.04 -23.37 9.68
CA LYS A 63 0.03 -23.06 11.13
C LYS A 63 1.19 -22.16 11.53
N ALA A 64 2.41 -22.45 11.03
CA ALA A 64 3.58 -21.64 11.28
C ALA A 64 3.44 -20.22 10.69
N PHE A 65 2.88 -20.12 9.48
CA PHE A 65 2.52 -18.85 8.86
C PHE A 65 1.51 -18.09 9.73
N ARG A 66 0.40 -18.71 10.12
CA ARG A 66 -0.65 -18.06 10.95
C ARG A 66 -0.07 -17.49 12.24
N LYS A 67 0.79 -18.24 12.93
CA LYS A 67 1.44 -17.77 14.17
C LYS A 67 2.28 -16.52 13.93
N ARG A 68 3.13 -16.52 12.89
CA ARG A 68 3.98 -15.37 12.54
C ARG A 68 3.14 -14.16 12.10
N PHE A 69 2.14 -14.40 11.26
CA PHE A 69 1.24 -13.37 10.77
C PHE A 69 0.53 -12.64 11.91
N LEU A 70 -0.08 -13.40 12.84
CA LEU A 70 -0.79 -12.81 13.98
C LEU A 70 0.14 -12.15 15.00
N SER A 71 1.41 -12.59 15.12
CA SER A 71 2.37 -11.92 16.00
C SER A 71 2.73 -10.50 15.61
N LEU A 72 2.46 -10.12 14.35
CA LEU A 72 2.66 -8.76 13.84
C LEU A 72 1.36 -7.93 13.84
N ALA A 73 0.22 -8.55 14.14
CA ALA A 73 -1.06 -7.87 14.10
C ALA A 73 -1.17 -6.85 15.23
N PRO A 74 -1.71 -5.63 14.97
CA PRO A 74 -1.94 -4.64 16.02
C PRO A 74 -2.87 -5.14 17.13
N SER A 75 -3.88 -5.96 16.78
CA SER A 75 -4.76 -6.62 17.73
C SER A 75 -5.41 -7.87 17.14
N VAL A 76 -5.78 -8.80 18.01
CA VAL A 76 -6.40 -10.09 17.68
C VAL A 76 -7.62 -10.27 18.60
N ASP A 77 -8.69 -10.90 18.10
CA ASP A 77 -9.86 -11.25 18.91
C ASP A 77 -9.67 -12.56 19.71
N GLU A 78 -10.69 -12.95 20.47
CA GLU A 78 -10.66 -14.15 21.32
C GLU A 78 -10.60 -15.45 20.51
N GLU A 79 -11.00 -15.40 19.23
CA GLU A 79 -11.02 -16.52 18.31
C GLU A 79 -9.72 -16.63 17.47
N GLY A 80 -8.79 -15.67 17.64
CA GLY A 80 -7.52 -15.63 16.94
C GLY A 80 -7.60 -14.99 15.56
N ASN A 81 -8.60 -14.15 15.27
CA ASN A 81 -8.71 -13.41 14.02
C ASN A 81 -8.23 -11.96 14.18
N LEU A 82 -7.96 -11.31 13.04
CA LEU A 82 -7.62 -9.89 13.04
C LEU A 82 -8.82 -9.08 13.52
N ARG A 83 -8.61 -8.27 14.56
CA ARG A 83 -9.62 -7.33 15.03
C ARG A 83 -9.52 -6.04 14.23
N THR A 84 -10.63 -5.65 13.60
CA THR A 84 -10.76 -4.41 12.83
C THR A 84 -12.06 -3.70 13.20
N GLU A 85 -12.13 -2.39 12.95
CA GLU A 85 -13.40 -1.68 13.04
C GLU A 85 -14.37 -2.19 11.97
N ALA A 86 -15.64 -2.37 12.34
CA ALA A 86 -16.67 -2.73 11.38
C ALA A 86 -16.99 -1.50 10.52
N ALA A 87 -16.73 -1.58 9.21
CA ALA A 87 -17.16 -0.54 8.28
C ALA A 87 -18.69 -0.56 8.16
N GLY A 88 -19.33 0.58 8.41
CA GLY A 88 -20.73 0.82 8.09
C GLY A 88 -20.85 1.59 6.78
N TRP A 89 -21.82 1.24 5.94
CA TRP A 89 -22.19 2.08 4.81
C TRP A 89 -22.98 3.28 5.32
N THR A 90 -22.54 4.50 5.04
CA THR A 90 -23.38 5.69 5.22
C THR A 90 -24.47 5.69 4.15
N ARG A 91 -25.72 5.88 4.56
CA ARG A 91 -26.86 6.10 3.66
C ARG A 91 -26.88 7.53 3.14
#